data_AF-A0A060BHZ9-F1
#
_entry.id   AF-A0A060BHZ9-F1
#
_cell.length_a   1.000
_cell.length_b   1.000
_cell.length_c   1.000
_cell.angle_alpha   90.00
_cell.angle_beta   90.00
_cell.angle_gamma   90.00
#
_symmetry.space_group_name_H-M   'P 1'
#
loop_
_entity.id
_entity.type
_entity.pdbx_description
1 polymer ?
#
loop_
_entity_poly.entity_id
_entity_poly.type
_entity_poly.pdbx_seq_one_letter_code
_entity_poly.pdbx_strand_id
1 'polypeptide(L)'
;MAAAKLVPAVAQVSAQSRKIPIYSVERKDKAISLSFDAAWGNEDTPTLINILNKYKSTRDVFPVGQWVDKYPESVKQLADAGEDVMNHSSTHP
;
A
#
# COMPACT_ATOMS: atom_id res chain seq x y z
N MET A 1 -55.98 28.52 -26.63
CA MET A 1 -55.32 27.26 -26.25
C MET A 1 -53.81 27.48 -26.31
N ALA A 2 -53.10 27.38 -25.20
CA ALA A 2 -51.64 27.47 -25.16
C ALA A 2 -51.08 26.09 -24.77
N ALA A 3 -50.25 25.50 -25.64
CA ALA A 3 -49.61 24.22 -25.38
C ALA A 3 -48.43 24.43 -24.43
N ALA A 4 -48.47 23.80 -23.26
CA ALA A 4 -47.34 23.77 -22.33
C ALA A 4 -46.22 22.90 -22.93
N LYS A 5 -45.05 23.50 -23.22
CA LYS A 5 -43.84 22.76 -23.58
C LYS A 5 -43.29 22.07 -22.33
N LEU A 6 -43.38 20.74 -22.28
CA LEU A 6 -42.60 19.94 -21.33
C LEU A 6 -41.13 20.03 -21.75
N VAL A 7 -40.31 20.69 -20.94
CA VAL A 7 -38.85 20.58 -21.00
C VAL A 7 -38.47 19.38 -20.15
N PRO A 8 -37.74 18.38 -20.67
CA PRO A 8 -37.36 17.24 -19.84
C PRO A 8 -36.39 17.72 -18.78
N ALA A 9 -36.64 17.33 -17.52
CA ALA A 9 -35.68 17.54 -16.44
C ALA A 9 -34.42 16.73 -16.78
N VAL A 10 -33.34 17.43 -17.13
CA VAL A 10 -32.03 16.80 -17.33
C VAL A 10 -31.56 16.34 -15.96
N ALA A 11 -31.67 15.04 -15.69
CA ALA A 11 -31.09 14.44 -14.50
C ALA A 11 -29.57 14.55 -14.60
N GLN A 12 -28.99 15.45 -13.81
CA GLN A 12 -27.54 15.60 -13.70
C GLN A 12 -26.99 14.37 -12.96
N VAL A 13 -26.45 13.42 -13.70
CA VAL A 13 -25.78 12.25 -13.13
C VAL A 13 -24.48 12.72 -12.49
N SER A 14 -24.45 12.85 -11.16
CA SER A 14 -23.19 13.06 -10.45
C SER A 14 -22.39 11.76 -10.48
N ALA A 15 -21.35 11.69 -11.29
CA ALA A 15 -20.39 10.60 -11.20
C ALA A 15 -19.65 10.73 -9.86
N GLN A 16 -19.97 9.86 -8.89
CA GLN A 16 -19.17 9.74 -7.68
C GLN A 16 -17.76 9.30 -8.08
N SER A 17 -16.74 10.06 -7.66
CA SER A 17 -15.34 9.68 -7.83
C SER A 17 -15.08 8.39 -7.05
N ARG A 18 -15.01 7.26 -7.75
CA ARG A 18 -14.61 5.98 -7.15
C ARG A 18 -13.15 6.04 -6.74
N LYS A 19 -12.86 5.77 -5.46
CA LYS A 19 -11.50 5.49 -5.01
C LYS A 19 -11.15 4.08 -5.47
N ILE A 20 -10.08 3.96 -6.24
CA ILE A 20 -9.52 2.69 -6.69
C ILE A 20 -8.18 2.45 -5.97
N PRO A 21 -7.77 1.19 -5.75
CA PRO A 21 -6.45 0.89 -5.22
C PRO A 21 -5.35 1.43 -6.14
N ILE A 22 -4.22 1.81 -5.54
CA ILE A 22 -3.04 2.27 -6.27
C ILE A 22 -2.17 1.05 -6.56
N TYR A 23 -2.08 0.66 -7.83
CA TYR A 23 -1.19 -0.42 -8.29
C TYR A 23 0.11 0.11 -8.86
N SER A 24 0.08 1.32 -9.43
CA SER A 24 1.23 2.02 -9.99
C SER A 24 0.92 3.51 -10.12
N VAL A 25 1.96 4.31 -10.37
CA VAL A 25 1.84 5.74 -10.65
C VAL A 25 2.54 6.07 -11.96
N GLU A 26 2.00 7.03 -12.70
CA GLU A 26 2.65 7.52 -13.91
C GLU A 26 3.95 8.26 -13.55
N ARG A 27 5.03 7.93 -14.26
CA ARG A 27 6.35 8.52 -14.06
C ARG A 27 7.02 8.80 -15.40
N LYS A 28 7.79 9.88 -15.46
CA LYS A 28 8.60 10.25 -16.64
C LYS A 28 9.99 9.60 -16.60
N ASP A 29 10.46 9.25 -15.41
CA ASP A 29 11.71 8.56 -15.12
C ASP A 29 11.52 7.05 -14.98
N LYS A 30 12.61 6.29 -15.10
CA LYS A 30 12.61 4.84 -14.87
C LYS A 30 12.76 4.58 -13.37
N ALA A 31 11.63 4.34 -12.70
CA ALA A 31 11.60 4.04 -11.28
C ALA A 31 10.70 2.83 -10.99
N ILE A 32 11.02 2.12 -9.91
CA ILE A 32 10.22 1.04 -9.35
C ILE A 32 10.09 1.25 -7.84
N SER A 33 9.03 0.72 -7.23
CA SER A 33 8.91 0.55 -5.79
C SER A 33 8.95 -0.94 -5.47
N LEU A 34 9.54 -1.32 -4.34
CA LEU A 34 9.43 -2.69 -3.81
C LEU A 34 8.66 -2.64 -2.50
N SER A 35 7.77 -3.61 -2.32
CA SER A 35 7.04 -3.85 -1.10
C SER A 35 7.20 -5.31 -0.69
N PHE A 36 7.17 -5.58 0.60
CA PHE A 36 7.29 -6.94 1.15
C PHE A 36 6.17 -7.23 2.14
N ASP A 37 5.46 -8.34 1.96
CA ASP A 37 4.48 -8.81 2.93
C ASP A 37 5.17 -9.73 3.96
N ALA A 38 4.93 -9.50 5.25
CA ALA A 38 5.52 -10.29 6.33
C ALA A 38 4.44 -11.01 7.15
N ALA A 39 4.28 -12.31 6.88
CA ALA A 39 3.25 -13.14 7.50
C ALA A 39 3.78 -14.43 8.17
N TRP A 40 5.03 -14.83 7.91
CA TRP A 40 5.58 -16.12 8.35
C TRP A 40 6.93 -15.99 9.08
N GLY A 41 7.96 -16.76 8.74
CA GLY A 41 9.26 -16.70 9.44
C GLY A 41 9.93 -15.31 9.42
N ASN A 42 11.02 -15.17 10.17
CA ASN A 42 11.84 -13.94 10.23
C ASN A 42 13.33 -14.21 10.00
N GLU A 43 13.69 -15.42 9.57
CA GLU A 43 15.07 -15.90 9.47
C GLU A 43 15.87 -15.09 8.45
N ASP A 44 15.20 -14.63 7.39
CA ASP A 44 15.81 -13.88 6.29
C ASP A 44 15.77 -12.36 6.49
N THR A 45 15.11 -11.84 7.53
CA THR A 45 14.99 -10.39 7.77
C THR A 45 16.35 -9.69 7.81
N PRO A 46 17.40 -10.21 8.50
CA PRO A 46 18.71 -9.58 8.51
C PRO A 46 19.37 -9.56 7.13
N THR A 47 19.22 -10.64 6.35
CA THR A 47 19.76 -10.74 5.00
C THR A 47 19.07 -9.75 4.05
N LEU A 48 17.75 -9.64 4.16
CA LEU A 48 16.96 -8.67 3.40
C LEU A 48 17.44 -7.23 3.67
N ILE A 49 17.52 -6.84 4.95
CA ILE A 49 17.99 -5.51 5.37
C ILE A 49 19.40 -5.23 4.81
N ASN A 50 20.31 -6.20 4.89
CA ASN A 50 21.68 -6.05 4.38
C ASN A 50 21.71 -5.81 2.86
N ILE A 51 20.85 -6.50 2.11
CA ILE A 51 20.74 -6.30 0.66
C ILE A 51 20.18 -4.91 0.36
N LEU A 52 19.09 -4.51 1.02
CA LEU A 52 18.44 -3.21 0.79
C LEU A 52 19.38 -2.04 1.12
N ASN A 53 20.10 -2.13 2.24
CA ASN A 53 21.10 -1.15 2.65
C ASN A 53 22.26 -1.04 1.65
N LYS A 54 22.75 -2.17 1.13
CA LYS A 54 23.81 -2.19 0.10
C LYS A 54 23.42 -1.36 -1.13
N TYR A 55 22.16 -1.38 -1.52
CA TYR A 55 21.64 -0.63 -2.66
C TYR A 55 21.02 0.72 -2.30
N LYS A 56 21.12 1.16 -1.03
CA LYS A 56 20.58 2.44 -0.51
C LYS A 56 19.11 2.66 -0.87
N SER A 57 18.31 1.64 -0.63
CA SER A 57 16.96 1.51 -1.14
C SER A 57 15.98 1.39 0.03
N THR A 58 15.24 2.46 0.33
CA THR A 58 14.11 2.44 1.29
C THR A 58 12.88 1.78 0.67
N ARG A 59 12.20 0.91 1.42
CA ARG A 59 11.06 0.08 1.01
C ARG A 59 9.98 0.02 2.08
N ASP A 60 8.79 -0.40 1.63
CA ASP A 60 7.64 -0.60 2.48
C ASP A 60 7.54 -2.08 2.89
N VAL A 61 7.41 -2.36 4.18
CA VAL A 61 7.11 -3.71 4.69
C VAL A 61 5.72 -3.71 5.30
N PHE A 62 4.90 -4.67 4.89
CA PHE A 62 3.52 -4.85 5.29
C PHE A 62 3.42 -6.11 6.17
N PRO A 63 3.68 -6.00 7.48
CA PRO A 63 3.49 -7.13 8.39
C PRO A 63 2.02 -7.35 8.75
N VAL A 64 1.66 -8.62 8.96
CA VAL A 64 0.41 -8.98 9.63
C VAL A 64 0.56 -8.78 11.13
N GLY A 65 -0.52 -8.44 11.84
CA GLY A 65 -0.51 -8.23 13.30
C GLY A 65 0.09 -9.41 14.08
N GLN A 66 -0.29 -10.65 13.75
CA GLN A 66 0.28 -11.85 14.39
C GLN A 66 1.80 -11.99 14.21
N TRP A 67 2.36 -11.51 13.10
CA TRP A 67 3.79 -11.52 12.86
C TRP A 67 4.49 -10.46 13.71
N VAL A 68 3.89 -9.27 13.84
CA VAL A 68 4.37 -8.21 14.73
C VAL A 68 4.43 -8.71 16.18
N ASP A 69 3.37 -9.36 16.66
CA ASP A 69 3.31 -9.90 18.03
C ASP A 69 4.38 -10.99 18.27
N LYS A 70 4.66 -11.80 17.25
CA LYS A 70 5.63 -12.90 17.33
C LYS A 70 7.09 -12.44 17.19
N TYR A 71 7.35 -11.40 16.39
CA TYR A 71 8.69 -10.94 16.04
C TYR A 71 8.88 -9.42 16.23
N PRO A 72 8.61 -8.87 17.42
CA PRO A 72 8.68 -7.42 17.65
C PRO A 72 10.09 -6.85 17.42
N GLU A 73 11.13 -7.63 17.72
CA GLU A 73 12.52 -7.23 17.47
C GLU A 73 12.82 -7.11 15.97
N SER A 74 12.25 -7.98 15.13
CA SER A 74 12.41 -7.88 13.67
C SER A 74 11.68 -6.65 13.11
N VAL A 75 10.50 -6.31 13.64
CA VAL A 75 9.81 -5.06 13.31
C VAL A 75 10.68 -3.85 13.65
N LYS A 76 11.29 -3.87 14.85
CA LYS A 76 12.21 -2.81 15.27
C LYS A 76 13.45 -2.73 14.36
N GLN A 77 14.04 -3.86 13.99
CA GLN A 77 15.18 -3.89 13.07
C GLN A 77 14.85 -3.29 11.70
N LEU A 78 13.67 -3.58 11.15
CA LEU A 78 13.21 -2.99 9.89
C LEU A 78 13.06 -1.47 10.00
N ALA A 79 12.40 -0.99 11.06
CA ALA A 79 12.23 0.44 11.29
C ALA A 79 13.57 1.15 11.53
N ASP A 80 14.46 0.58 12.34
CA ASP A 80 15.79 1.13 12.63
C ASP A 80 16.70 1.12 11.37
N ALA A 81 16.46 0.22 10.42
CA ALA A 81 17.12 0.20 9.12
C ALA A 81 16.58 1.24 8.12
N GLY A 82 15.48 1.93 8.46
CA GLY A 82 14.88 2.96 7.62
C GLY A 82 13.81 2.46 6.66
N GLU A 83 13.26 1.27 6.87
CA GLU A 83 12.10 0.76 6.13
C GLU A 83 10.79 1.28 6.74
N ASP A 84 9.79 1.52 5.91
CA ASP A 84 8.45 1.95 6.36
C ASP A 84 7.62 0.74 6.78
N VAL A 85 7.13 0.73 8.03
CA VAL A 85 6.29 -0.36 8.57
C VAL A 85 4.82 -0.03 8.38
N MET A 86 4.14 -0.85 7.57
CA MET A 86 2.78 -0.65 7.09
C MET A 86 1.82 -1.72 7.65
N ASN A 87 0.62 -1.86 7.06
CA ASN A 87 -0.43 -2.76 7.57
C ASN A 87 -0.82 -3.82 6.54
N HIS A 88 -0.76 -5.10 6.92
CA HIS A 88 -1.21 -6.23 6.10
C HIS A 88 -2.31 -7.07 6.78
N SER A 89 -3.27 -6.41 7.43
CA SER A 89 -4.28 -7.02 8.31
C SER A 89 -3.71 -7.59 9.63
N SER A 90 -4.58 -8.11 10.49
CA SER A 90 -4.16 -8.72 11.77
C SER A 90 -3.80 -10.21 11.64
N THR A 91 -4.56 -10.96 10.84
CA THR A 91 -4.51 -12.44 10.80
C THR A 91 -4.54 -13.02 9.39
N HIS A 92 -4.38 -12.19 8.36
CA HIS A 92 -4.39 -12.59 6.95
C HIS A 92 -5.69 -13.33 6.50
N PRO A 93 -6.89 -12.74 6.72
CA PRO A 93 -8.15 -13.33 6.28
C PRO A 93 -8.32 -13.34 4.76
#